data_AF-A0A1F3SFH9-F1
#
_entry.id   AF-A0A1F3SFH9-F1
#
_cell.length_a   1.000
_cell.length_b   1.000
_cell.length_c   1.000
_cell.angle_alpha   90.00
_cell.angle_beta   90.00
_cell.angle_gamma   90.00
#
_symmetry.space_group_name_H-M   'P 1'
#
loop_
_entity.id
_entity.type
_entity.pdbx_description
1 polymer ?
#
loop_
_entity_poly.entity_id
_entity_poly.type
_entity_poly.pdbx_seq_one_letter_code
_entity_poly.pdbx_strand_id
1 'polypeptide(L)'
;MKKIFTTIWLVLFGLSTANATSLHPDTFLQVADLITWDFAVDGHLRTLDVTGGKVKINPVTKIASLTFDLANDCPVDAHCFVSIPEFKIELPIIKITRDRCGVITYVAERDLMPVDGALEKLVIKDTTSSVCEMFYSAATTISYDETYVDRIEHRTETRHSRMTAEKLQSPFVH
;
A
#
# COMPACT_ATOMS: atom_id res chain seq x y z
N MET A 1 19.68 -4.21 -79.66
CA MET A 1 18.32 -3.90 -79.16
C MET A 1 17.79 -5.09 -78.36
N LYS A 2 16.99 -4.84 -77.31
CA LYS A 2 16.28 -5.77 -76.38
C LYS A 2 17.08 -6.20 -75.12
N LYS A 3 16.98 -5.42 -74.02
CA LYS A 3 16.02 -5.50 -72.86
C LYS A 3 16.41 -6.62 -71.89
N ILE A 4 17.29 -6.39 -70.90
CA ILE A 4 17.04 -5.91 -69.51
C ILE A 4 15.74 -6.49 -68.90
N PHE A 5 15.89 -7.42 -67.97
CA PHE A 5 14.86 -7.75 -66.97
C PHE A 5 15.56 -7.93 -65.61
N THR A 6 15.44 -6.89 -64.80
CA THR A 6 15.95 -6.80 -63.43
C THR A 6 14.79 -7.18 -62.51
N THR A 7 14.89 -8.34 -61.85
CA THR A 7 13.87 -8.83 -60.92
C THR A 7 14.13 -8.23 -59.53
N ILE A 8 13.33 -7.24 -59.16
CA ILE A 8 13.34 -6.59 -57.84
C ILE A 8 12.59 -7.49 -56.86
N TRP A 9 13.30 -8.09 -55.90
CA TRP A 9 12.71 -8.75 -54.75
C TRP A 9 12.28 -7.68 -53.73
N LEU A 10 10.99 -7.37 -53.72
CA LEU A 10 10.35 -6.51 -52.72
C LEU A 10 10.04 -7.37 -51.48
N VAL A 11 10.96 -7.38 -50.53
CA VAL A 11 10.74 -8.00 -49.21
C VAL A 11 9.71 -7.15 -48.47
N LEU A 12 8.48 -7.67 -48.35
CA LEU A 12 7.47 -7.14 -47.44
C LEU A 12 8.02 -7.23 -46.01
N PHE A 13 8.51 -6.11 -45.50
CA PHE A 13 8.61 -5.88 -44.07
C PHE A 13 7.18 -5.87 -43.51
N GLY A 14 6.75 -7.01 -42.97
CA GLY A 14 5.57 -7.08 -42.12
C GLY A 14 5.79 -6.16 -40.93
N LEU A 15 5.16 -5.00 -40.96
CA LEU A 15 5.03 -4.11 -39.82
C LEU A 15 4.18 -4.84 -38.77
N SER A 16 4.83 -5.58 -37.89
CA SER A 16 4.26 -6.01 -36.63
C SER A 16 3.90 -4.75 -35.85
N THR A 17 2.65 -4.33 -35.91
CA THR A 17 2.10 -3.36 -34.96
C THR A 17 2.09 -4.04 -33.60
N ALA A 18 3.18 -3.91 -32.85
CA ALA A 18 3.18 -4.24 -31.44
C ALA A 18 2.16 -3.30 -30.79
N ASN A 19 0.99 -3.83 -30.47
CA ASN A 19 0.05 -3.13 -29.59
C ASN A 19 0.76 -3.00 -28.24
N ALA A 20 1.35 -1.84 -27.99
CA ALA A 20 1.82 -1.47 -26.68
C ALA A 20 0.59 -1.30 -25.79
N THR A 21 0.13 -2.39 -25.17
CA THR A 21 -0.79 -2.32 -24.04
C THR A 21 -0.06 -1.58 -22.93
N SER A 22 -0.41 -0.31 -22.76
CA SER A 22 0.05 0.52 -21.66
C SER A 22 -0.33 -0.19 -20.35
N LEU A 23 0.66 -0.59 -19.55
CA LEU A 23 0.42 -1.16 -18.23
C LEU A 23 -0.27 -0.09 -17.38
N HIS A 24 -1.56 -0.27 -17.10
CA HIS A 24 -2.28 0.64 -16.22
C HIS A 24 -1.77 0.43 -14.78
N PRO A 25 -1.43 1.49 -14.02
CA PRO A 25 -0.82 1.36 -12.69
C PRO A 25 -1.68 0.55 -11.70
N ASP A 26 -2.99 0.51 -11.90
CA ASP A 26 -3.92 -0.24 -11.05
C ASP A 26 -3.79 -1.77 -11.20
N THR A 27 -3.17 -2.25 -12.28
CA THR A 27 -2.95 -3.69 -12.51
C THR A 27 -2.08 -4.34 -11.42
N PHE A 28 -1.25 -3.54 -10.75
CA PHE A 28 -0.32 -3.99 -9.72
C PHE A 28 -0.73 -3.57 -8.30
N LEU A 29 -1.92 -3.00 -8.15
CA LEU A 29 -2.46 -2.64 -6.85
C LEU A 29 -2.66 -3.91 -6.03
N GLN A 30 -2.10 -3.94 -4.83
CA GLN A 30 -2.32 -5.02 -3.88
C GLN A 30 -3.16 -4.50 -2.72
N VAL A 31 -4.19 -5.24 -2.33
CA VAL A 31 -5.14 -4.83 -1.28
C VAL A 31 -5.32 -5.98 -0.29
N ALA A 32 -5.45 -5.64 0.99
CA ALA A 32 -5.89 -6.57 2.03
C ALA A 32 -6.76 -5.85 3.06
N ASP A 33 -7.73 -6.56 3.60
CA ASP A 33 -8.60 -6.05 4.67
C ASP A 33 -7.91 -6.24 6.04
N LEU A 34 -8.06 -5.25 6.93
CA LEU A 34 -7.54 -5.32 8.30
C LEU A 34 -8.37 -6.28 9.13
N ILE A 35 -7.70 -7.11 9.94
CA ILE A 35 -8.32 -8.10 10.83
C ILE A 35 -8.30 -7.57 12.26
N THR A 36 -7.15 -7.08 12.71
CA THR A 36 -6.98 -6.54 14.07
C THR A 36 -6.14 -5.27 14.03
N TRP A 37 -6.36 -4.40 15.02
CA TRP A 37 -5.60 -3.18 15.24
C TRP A 37 -5.39 -2.95 16.73
N ASP A 38 -4.17 -2.57 17.08
CA ASP A 38 -3.72 -2.20 18.42
C ASP A 38 -3.03 -0.84 18.31
N PHE A 39 -3.76 0.23 18.69
CA PHE A 39 -3.29 1.60 18.58
C PHE A 39 -2.57 2.05 19.84
N ALA A 40 -1.55 2.89 19.67
CA ALA A 40 -0.87 3.55 20.78
C ALA A 40 -1.88 4.22 21.74
N VAL A 41 -1.66 4.10 23.05
CA VAL A 41 -2.60 4.56 24.09
C VAL A 41 -2.86 6.07 24.01
N ASP A 42 -1.84 6.81 23.62
CA ASP A 42 -1.80 8.26 23.47
C ASP A 42 -1.85 8.71 21.99
N GLY A 43 -2.05 7.77 21.06
CA GLY A 43 -2.06 8.04 19.62
C GLY A 43 -3.40 8.57 19.11
N HIS A 44 -3.35 9.40 18.06
CA HIS A 44 -4.55 9.95 17.41
C HIS A 44 -5.47 8.84 16.87
N LEU A 45 -4.89 7.76 16.34
CA LEU A 45 -5.65 6.62 15.82
C LEU A 45 -6.56 5.96 16.84
N ARG A 46 -6.23 6.02 18.14
CA ARG A 46 -7.05 5.45 19.21
C ARG A 46 -8.33 6.26 19.48
N THR A 47 -8.33 7.54 19.11
CA THR A 47 -9.52 8.39 19.21
C THR A 47 -10.50 8.18 18.06
N LEU A 48 -10.06 7.48 17.01
CA LEU A 48 -10.90 7.11 15.89
C LEU A 48 -11.74 5.89 16.28
N ASP A 49 -13.05 5.98 16.14
CA ASP A 49 -13.95 4.84 16.34
C ASP A 49 -13.89 3.92 15.11
N VAL A 50 -12.80 3.14 15.02
CA VAL A 50 -12.49 2.30 13.86
C VAL A 50 -13.33 1.03 13.90
N THR A 51 -14.09 0.82 12.82
CA THR A 51 -14.94 -0.37 12.60
C THR A 51 -14.36 -1.35 11.60
N GLY A 52 -13.44 -0.89 10.75
CA GLY A 52 -12.78 -1.69 9.74
C GLY A 52 -11.60 -0.95 9.11
N GLY A 53 -10.98 -1.55 8.10
CA GLY A 53 -9.96 -0.86 7.34
C GLY A 53 -9.31 -1.73 6.29
N LYS A 54 -8.45 -1.11 5.47
CA LYS A 54 -7.76 -1.74 4.35
C LYS A 54 -6.33 -1.22 4.26
N VAL A 55 -5.41 -2.11 3.90
CA VAL A 55 -4.07 -1.73 3.45
C VAL A 55 -3.99 -1.88 1.93
N LYS A 56 -3.42 -0.87 1.27
CA LYS A 56 -3.22 -0.84 -0.17
C LYS A 56 -1.76 -0.55 -0.48
N ILE A 57 -1.18 -1.32 -1.39
CA ILE A 57 0.19 -1.12 -1.85
C ILE A 57 0.16 -0.97 -3.37
N ASN A 58 0.62 0.17 -3.85
CA ASN A 58 0.88 0.38 -5.27
C ASN A 58 2.41 0.42 -5.48
N PRO A 59 3.02 -0.69 -5.93
CA PRO A 59 4.47 -0.75 -6.15
C PRO A 59 4.91 0.08 -7.37
N VAL A 60 4.00 0.39 -8.30
CA VAL A 60 4.30 1.20 -9.50
C VAL A 60 4.38 2.67 -9.14
N THR A 61 3.40 3.20 -8.41
CA THR A 61 3.41 4.59 -7.94
C THR A 61 4.25 4.78 -6.67
N LYS A 62 4.71 3.68 -6.06
CA LYS A 62 5.45 3.65 -4.79
C LYS A 62 4.68 4.32 -3.67
N ILE A 63 3.40 4.01 -3.54
CA ILE A 63 2.54 4.52 -2.46
C ILE A 63 2.03 3.34 -1.65
N ALA A 64 2.13 3.45 -0.32
CA ALA A 64 1.44 2.58 0.62
C ALA A 64 0.35 3.40 1.31
N SER A 65 -0.88 2.87 1.32
CA SER A 65 -2.03 3.52 1.92
C SER A 65 -2.64 2.62 2.99
N LEU A 66 -3.00 3.21 4.12
CA LEU A 66 -3.76 2.57 5.18
C LEU A 66 -5.05 3.37 5.37
N THR A 67 -6.18 2.72 5.15
CA THR A 67 -7.52 3.33 5.27
C THR A 67 -8.25 2.67 6.43
N PHE A 68 -8.91 3.47 7.24
CA PHE A 68 -9.76 3.02 8.33
C PHE A 68 -11.19 3.47 8.09
N ASP A 69 -12.12 2.53 8.24
CA ASP A 69 -13.55 2.77 8.17
C ASP A 69 -14.02 3.18 9.55
N LEU A 70 -14.52 4.40 9.67
CA LEU A 70 -14.97 4.97 10.94
C LEU A 70 -16.44 4.66 11.18
N ALA A 71 -16.82 4.56 12.46
CA ALA A 71 -18.22 4.45 12.84
C ALA A 71 -19.01 5.62 12.26
N ASN A 72 -20.16 5.31 11.68
CA ASN A 72 -21.09 6.32 11.20
C ASN A 72 -22.09 6.61 12.32
N ASP A 73 -22.14 7.86 12.77
CA ASP A 73 -23.10 8.35 13.76
C ASP A 73 -24.51 8.51 13.14
N CYS A 74 -25.05 7.42 12.60
CA CYS A 74 -26.43 7.39 12.18
C CYS A 74 -27.32 7.14 13.41
N PRO A 75 -28.25 8.05 13.75
CA PRO A 75 -29.16 7.83 14.87
C PRO A 75 -29.94 6.53 14.70
N VAL A 76 -30.16 5.84 15.82
CA VAL A 76 -31.10 4.72 15.89
C VAL A 76 -32.45 5.26 15.39
N ASP A 77 -33.05 4.61 14.39
CA ASP A 77 -34.28 5.00 13.67
C ASP A 77 -34.13 5.97 12.47
N ALA A 78 -32.90 6.34 12.09
CA ALA A 78 -32.66 7.10 10.85
C ALA A 78 -32.14 6.20 9.71
N HIS A 79 -32.62 6.43 8.49
CA HIS A 79 -32.00 5.87 7.28
C HIS A 79 -31.02 6.88 6.70
N CYS A 80 -29.76 6.77 7.12
CA CYS A 80 -28.68 7.61 6.63
C CYS A 80 -28.17 7.09 5.29
N PHE A 81 -28.36 7.84 4.20
CA PHE A 81 -27.73 7.61 2.89
C PHE A 81 -26.24 8.00 2.88
N VAL A 82 -25.53 7.77 3.99
CA VAL A 82 -24.25 8.41 4.26
C VAL A 82 -23.13 7.43 3.94
N SER A 83 -22.17 7.88 3.14
CA SER A 83 -20.91 7.19 2.90
C SER A 83 -20.22 6.91 4.23
N ILE A 84 -19.68 5.70 4.41
CA ILE A 84 -18.87 5.37 5.58
C ILE A 84 -17.73 6.40 5.66
N PRO A 85 -17.59 7.13 6.77
CA PRO A 85 -16.48 8.06 6.94
C PRO A 85 -15.15 7.28 6.96
N GLU A 86 -14.15 7.77 6.25
CA GLU A 86 -12.84 7.12 6.15
C GLU A 86 -11.72 8.03 6.65
N PHE A 87 -10.78 7.46 7.41
CA PHE A 87 -9.48 8.09 7.70
C PHE A 87 -8.40 7.41 6.87
N LYS A 88 -7.52 8.19 6.23
CA LYS A 88 -6.54 7.67 5.27
C LYS A 88 -5.14 8.19 5.55
N ILE A 89 -4.20 7.26 5.66
CA ILE A 89 -2.76 7.52 5.73
C ILE A 89 -2.16 7.10 4.40
N GLU A 90 -1.45 7.99 3.72
CA GLU A 90 -0.73 7.69 2.48
C GLU A 90 0.72 8.12 2.58
N LEU A 91 1.63 7.15 2.48
CA LEU A 91 3.06 7.38 2.61
C LEU A 91 3.79 6.87 1.36
N PRO A 92 4.84 7.57 0.91
CA PRO A 92 5.68 7.12 -0.19
C PRO A 92 6.56 5.95 0.26
N ILE A 93 6.60 4.88 -0.53
CA ILE A 93 7.44 3.72 -0.31
C ILE A 93 8.89 4.08 -0.64
N ILE A 94 9.73 4.10 0.39
CA ILE A 94 11.16 4.38 0.26
C ILE A 94 11.98 3.11 0.05
N LYS A 95 11.46 1.94 0.48
CA LYS A 95 12.20 0.69 0.43
C LYS A 95 11.27 -0.52 0.30
N ILE A 96 11.66 -1.45 -0.57
CA ILE A 96 11.03 -2.76 -0.73
C ILE A 96 12.13 -3.81 -0.62
N THR A 97 11.98 -4.77 0.28
CA THR A 97 12.94 -5.86 0.45
C THR A 97 12.23 -7.20 0.45
N ARG A 98 12.80 -8.18 -0.25
CA ARG A 98 12.42 -9.58 -0.16
C ARG A 98 13.52 -10.33 0.57
N ASP A 99 13.17 -11.06 1.63
CA ASP A 99 14.12 -11.90 2.35
C ASP A 99 14.33 -13.26 1.66
N ARG A 100 15.22 -14.09 2.21
CA ARG A 100 15.49 -15.44 1.68
C ARG A 100 14.30 -16.39 1.85
N CYS A 101 13.42 -16.09 2.79
CA CYS A 101 12.21 -16.85 3.03
C CYS A 101 11.09 -16.47 2.07
N GLY A 102 11.22 -15.40 1.28
CA GLY A 102 10.17 -14.93 0.37
C GLY A 102 9.21 -13.92 1.01
N VAL A 103 9.45 -13.52 2.27
CA VAL A 103 8.70 -12.44 2.93
C VAL A 103 9.06 -11.12 2.27
N ILE A 104 8.04 -10.34 1.92
CA ILE A 104 8.21 -9.02 1.33
C ILE A 104 7.94 -7.97 2.41
N THR A 105 8.88 -7.04 2.59
CA THR A 105 8.73 -5.91 3.50
C THR A 105 8.72 -4.61 2.69
N TYR A 106 7.67 -3.84 2.86
CA TYR A 106 7.51 -2.48 2.34
C TYR A 106 7.73 -1.50 3.49
N VAL A 107 8.57 -0.50 3.26
CA VAL A 107 8.79 0.60 4.19
C VAL A 107 8.41 1.88 3.47
N ALA A 108 7.41 2.56 4.00
CA ALA A 108 6.97 3.87 3.55
C ALA A 108 7.14 4.89 4.67
N GLU A 109 7.56 6.11 4.33
CA GLU A 109 7.96 7.10 5.32
C GLU A 109 7.71 8.52 4.81
N ARG A 110 7.30 9.42 5.69
CA ARG A 110 7.16 10.85 5.41
C ARG A 110 7.66 11.63 6.62
N ASP A 111 8.66 12.48 6.41
CA ASP A 111 9.19 13.35 7.45
C ASP A 111 8.56 14.73 7.37
N LEU A 112 7.67 15.03 8.32
CA LEU A 112 7.06 16.36 8.49
C LEU A 112 7.67 17.13 9.66
N MET A 113 8.70 16.62 10.34
CA MET A 113 9.34 17.29 11.48
C MET A 113 9.88 18.69 11.16
N PRO A 114 10.39 18.99 9.93
CA PRO A 114 10.83 20.34 9.59
C PRO A 114 9.74 21.42 9.67
N VAL A 115 8.47 21.02 9.63
CA VAL A 115 7.29 21.92 9.67
C VAL A 115 6.39 21.63 10.88
N ASP A 116 6.98 21.18 11.99
CA ASP A 116 6.28 20.84 13.23
C ASP A 116 5.29 19.67 13.13
N GLY A 117 5.43 18.83 12.10
CA GLY A 117 4.70 17.58 11.96
C GLY A 117 5.44 16.38 12.55
N ALA A 118 4.85 15.19 12.38
CA ALA A 118 5.46 13.93 12.77
C ALA A 118 6.39 13.38 11.68
N LEU A 119 7.35 12.56 12.09
CA LEU A 119 7.90 11.54 11.21
C LEU A 119 6.96 10.34 11.25
N GLU A 120 6.30 10.08 10.12
CA GLU A 120 5.38 8.96 9.97
C GLU A 120 6.07 7.83 9.23
N LYS A 121 5.96 6.61 9.75
CA LYS A 121 6.57 5.43 9.14
C LYS A 121 5.61 4.25 9.16
N LEU A 122 5.38 3.68 7.99
CA LEU A 122 4.54 2.51 7.78
C LEU A 122 5.41 1.35 7.28
N VAL A 123 5.44 0.26 8.04
CA VAL A 123 6.13 -0.98 7.67
C VAL A 123 5.10 -2.08 7.47
N ILE A 124 5.00 -2.58 6.25
CA ILE A 124 4.09 -3.67 5.89
C ILE A 124 4.92 -4.89 5.55
N LYS A 125 4.67 -6.00 6.23
CA LYS A 125 5.32 -7.29 5.97
C LYS A 125 4.29 -8.30 5.50
N ASP A 126 4.46 -8.77 4.28
CA ASP A 126 3.67 -9.84 3.67
C ASP A 126 4.45 -11.15 3.74
N THR A 127 3.86 -12.11 4.44
CA THR A 127 4.44 -13.44 4.71
C THR A 127 3.76 -14.55 3.89
N THR A 128 2.83 -14.19 3.01
CA THR A 128 1.97 -15.15 2.29
C THR A 128 2.72 -16.03 1.31
N SER A 129 3.88 -15.58 0.84
CA SER A 129 4.78 -16.33 -0.05
C SER A 129 5.99 -16.91 0.69
N SER A 130 5.94 -16.98 2.03
CA SER A 130 7.05 -17.49 2.82
C SER A 130 7.21 -19.00 2.62
N VAL A 131 8.43 -19.42 2.29
CA VAL A 131 8.81 -20.85 2.16
C VAL A 131 9.46 -21.39 3.42
N CYS A 132 9.81 -20.52 4.38
CA CYS A 132 10.39 -20.94 5.64
C CYS A 132 9.30 -21.45 6.58
N GLU A 133 9.55 -22.57 7.25
CA GLU A 133 8.67 -23.12 8.29
C GLU A 133 8.72 -22.25 9.56
N MET A 134 8.02 -21.12 9.52
CA MET A 134 7.86 -20.23 10.67
C MET A 134 6.38 -19.99 10.94
N PHE A 135 6.04 -19.83 12.22
CA PHE A 135 4.70 -19.45 12.63
C PHE A 135 4.56 -17.93 12.56
N TYR A 136 3.70 -17.46 11.66
CA TYR A 136 3.30 -16.05 11.58
C TYR A 136 1.92 -15.88 12.22
N SER A 137 1.72 -14.78 12.94
CA SER A 137 0.44 -14.46 13.57
C SER A 137 -0.65 -14.06 12.57
N ALA A 138 -0.24 -13.61 11.37
CA ALA A 138 -1.13 -13.20 10.28
C ALA A 138 -0.40 -13.27 8.94
N ALA A 139 -1.17 -13.31 7.85
CA ALA A 139 -0.66 -13.25 6.48
C ALA A 139 0.12 -11.94 6.23
N THR A 140 -0.46 -10.82 6.65
CA THR A 140 0.16 -9.49 6.57
C THR A 140 0.22 -8.85 7.94
N THR A 141 1.38 -8.30 8.30
CA THR A 141 1.57 -7.52 9.53
C THR A 141 1.95 -6.10 9.19
N ILE A 142 1.38 -5.14 9.92
CA ILE A 142 1.51 -3.71 9.65
C ILE A 142 1.95 -3.04 10.95
N SER A 143 2.95 -2.18 10.84
CA SER A 143 3.45 -1.34 11.93
C SER A 143 3.39 0.11 11.47
N TYR A 144 2.78 0.97 12.26
CA TYR A 144 2.71 2.39 12.02
C TYR A 144 3.32 3.13 13.21
N ASP A 145 4.40 3.87 12.94
CA ASP A 145 5.13 4.66 13.92
C ASP A 145 4.94 6.15 13.62
N GLU A 146 4.60 6.92 14.64
CA GLU A 146 4.60 8.38 14.61
C GLU A 146 5.65 8.88 15.59
N THR A 147 6.64 9.61 15.09
CA THR A 147 7.69 10.19 15.92
C THR A 147 7.60 11.71 15.94
N TYR A 148 7.54 12.30 17.13
CA TYR A 148 7.45 13.74 17.34
C TYR A 148 8.66 14.24 18.12
N VAL A 149 8.97 15.53 17.98
CA VAL A 149 9.95 16.22 18.82
C VAL A 149 9.21 17.16 19.77
N ASP A 150 9.20 16.82 21.06
CA ASP A 150 8.76 17.74 22.09
C ASP A 150 9.80 18.88 22.23
N ARG A 151 9.41 20.08 21.79
CA ARG A 151 10.26 21.27 21.83
C ARG A 151 10.42 21.85 23.24
N ILE A 152 9.50 21.54 24.15
CA ILE A 152 9.56 21.99 25.55
C ILE A 152 10.56 21.11 26.30
N GLU A 153 10.38 19.79 26.22
CA GLU A 153 11.23 18.83 26.93
C GLU A 153 12.52 18.46 26.18
N HIS A 154 12.65 18.86 24.90
CA HIS A 154 13.75 18.50 24.00
C HIS A 154 13.92 16.97 23.86
N ARG A 155 12.79 16.26 23.80
CA ARG A 155 12.75 14.79 23.71
C ARG A 155 12.01 14.34 22.46
N THR A 156 12.40 13.17 21.98
CA THR A 156 11.71 12.50 20.89
C THR A 156 10.75 11.48 21.48
N GLU A 157 9.49 11.58 21.09
CA GLU A 157 8.45 10.62 21.49
C GLU A 157 8.01 9.82 20.28
N THR A 158 7.95 8.50 20.42
CA THR A 158 7.49 7.60 19.36
C THR A 158 6.25 6.84 19.82
N ARG A 159 5.20 6.90 19.01
CA ARG A 159 3.96 6.17 19.20
C ARG A 159 3.93 5.01 18.22
N HIS A 160 3.77 3.80 18.74
CA HIS A 160 3.75 2.57 17.95
C HIS A 160 2.35 2.00 17.89
N SER A 161 1.84 1.80 16.69
CA SER A 161 0.59 1.09 16.43
C SER A 161 0.85 -0.15 15.59
N ARG A 162 0.13 -1.24 15.87
CA ARG A 162 0.26 -2.50 15.16
C ARG A 162 -1.08 -2.94 14.60
N MET A 163 -1.08 -3.44 13.37
CA MET A 163 -2.25 -4.05 12.77
C MET A 163 -1.90 -5.38 12.11
N THR A 164 -2.91 -6.20 11.92
CA THR A 164 -2.82 -7.40 11.08
C THR A 164 -3.86 -7.32 9.97
N ALA A 165 -3.54 -7.94 8.84
CA ALA A 165 -4.41 -7.95 7.68
C ALA A 165 -4.39 -9.31 6.99
N GLU A 166 -5.38 -9.51 6.14
CA GLU A 166 -5.45 -10.66 5.25
C GLU A 166 -4.28 -10.69 4.25
N LYS A 167 -4.27 -11.71 3.38
CA LYS A 167 -3.31 -11.80 2.29
C LYS A 167 -3.47 -10.61 1.34
N LEU A 168 -2.36 -9.96 1.00
CA LEU A 168 -2.32 -8.99 -0.09
C LEU A 168 -2.63 -9.67 -1.42
N GLN A 169 -3.71 -9.23 -2.06
CA GLN A 169 -4.15 -9.75 -3.35
C GLN A 169 -4.26 -8.62 -4.37
N SER A 170 -3.93 -8.93 -5.63
CA SER A 170 -4.27 -8.02 -6.73
C SER A 170 -5.75 -8.22 -7.08
N PRO A 171 -6.57 -7.15 -7.09
CA PRO A 171 -7.99 -7.26 -7.37
C PRO A 171 -8.31 -7.66 -8.82
N PHE A 172 -7.29 -7.76 -9.69
CA PHE A 172 -7.46 -8.03 -11.13
C PHE A 172 -6.96 -9.42 -11.56
N VAL A 173 -6.58 -10.31 -10.63
CA VAL A 173 -6.16 -11.67 -10.97
C VAL A 173 -7.32 -12.64 -10.70
N HIS A 174 -8.17 -12.82 -11.71
CA HIS A 174 -9.13 -13.92 -11.81
C HIS A 174 -8.76 -14.82 -12.98
#